data_AF-C5J6T2-F1
#
_entry.id   AF-C5J6T2-F1
#
_cell.length_a   1.000
_cell.length_b   1.000
_cell.length_c   1.000
_cell.angle_alpha   90.00
_cell.angle_beta   90.00
_cell.angle_gamma   90.00
#
_symmetry.space_group_name_H-M   'P 1'
#
loop_
_entity.id
_entity.type
_entity.pdbx_description
1 polymer ?
#
loop_
_entity_poly.entity_id
_entity_poly.type
_entity_poly.pdbx_seq_one_letter_code
_entity_poly.pdbx_strand_id
1 'polypeptide(L)'
;MAIIDPQHPLYQWLIDFKYRNAIGTNLLDSIIIDYIEIARVNVWTQYYQLPLKELSGRYFIDDNHEWAWDLKTKMATLHLAATYHNNPDSMNKDADPNKMIIDILGDRVKFI
;
A
#
# COMPACT_ATOMS: atom_id res chain seq x y z
N MET A 1 0.30 -11.85 18.05
CA MET A 1 0.16 -10.52 17.44
C MET A 1 1.55 -10.13 16.97
N ALA A 2 1.77 -10.01 15.66
CA ALA A 2 3.08 -9.61 15.15
C ALA A 2 3.33 -8.16 15.60
N ILE A 3 4.38 -7.96 16.39
CA ILE A 3 4.80 -6.63 16.83
C ILE A 3 5.62 -6.08 15.66
N ILE A 4 5.07 -5.12 14.91
CA ILE A 4 5.89 -4.35 13.96
C ILE A 4 6.86 -3.50 14.77
N ASP A 5 8.12 -3.50 14.36
CA ASP A 5 9.14 -2.59 14.88
C ASP A 5 8.68 -1.13 14.71
N PRO A 6 8.54 -0.35 15.80
CA PRO A 6 8.15 1.06 15.72
C PRO A 6 9.05 1.92 14.82
N GLN A 7 10.27 1.48 14.52
CA GLN A 7 11.19 2.17 13.62
C GLN A 7 10.95 1.84 12.14
N HIS A 8 10.16 0.81 11.83
CA HIS A 8 9.87 0.41 10.46
C HIS A 8 8.84 1.36 9.81
N PRO A 9 9.02 1.77 8.55
CA PRO A 9 8.10 2.72 7.89
C PRO A 9 6.62 2.28 7.90
N LEU A 10 6.36 0.97 7.79
CA LEU A 10 5.00 0.43 7.87
C LEU A 10 4.29 0.75 9.19
N TYR A 11 5.02 0.88 10.30
CA TYR A 11 4.42 1.27 11.59
C TYR A 11 3.81 2.67 11.50
N GLN A 12 4.54 3.62 10.93
CA GLN A 12 4.04 4.97 10.72
C GLN A 12 2.87 4.98 9.70
N TRP A 13 2.92 4.12 8.69
CA TRP A 13 1.84 4.01 7.70
C TRP A 13 0.56 3.47 8.33
N LEU A 14 0.65 2.49 9.24
CA LEU A 14 -0.46 1.98 10.04
C LEU A 14 -1.10 3.09 10.88
N ILE A 15 -0.28 3.89 11.60
CA ILE A 15 -0.78 5.01 12.40
C ILE A 15 -1.56 6.00 11.53
N ASP A 16 -0.98 6.40 10.40
CA ASP A 16 -1.60 7.36 9.50
C ASP A 16 -2.88 6.80 8.85
N PHE A 17 -2.89 5.51 8.52
CA PHE A 17 -4.06 4.82 8.01
C PHE A 17 -5.20 4.88 9.03
N LYS A 18 -4.91 4.51 10.28
CA LYS A 18 -5.89 4.49 11.37
C LYS A 18 -6.42 5.88 11.66
N TYR A 19 -5.55 6.88 11.68
CA TYR A 19 -5.94 8.28 11.85
C TYR A 19 -6.90 8.74 10.75
N ARG A 20 -6.58 8.47 9.48
CA ARG A 20 -7.40 8.87 8.32
C ARG A 20 -8.77 8.17 8.27
N ASN A 21 -8.84 6.92 8.75
CA ASN A 21 -10.06 6.11 8.74
C ASN A 21 -10.80 6.12 10.09
N ALA A 22 -10.40 6.98 11.04
CA ALA A 22 -10.98 7.09 12.38
C ALA A 22 -11.02 5.75 13.16
N ILE A 23 -9.99 4.92 13.01
CA ILE A 23 -9.86 3.61 13.68
C ILE A 23 -9.07 3.77 14.98
N GLY A 24 -9.78 3.76 16.12
CA GLY A 24 -9.16 3.92 17.45
C GLY A 24 -8.68 2.62 18.12
N THR A 25 -8.95 1.46 17.53
CA THR A 25 -8.63 0.14 18.12
C THR A 25 -7.37 -0.47 17.52
N ASN A 26 -6.65 -1.28 18.30
CA ASN A 26 -5.48 -2.03 17.86
C ASN A 26 -5.80 -3.49 17.47
N LEU A 27 -7.05 -3.92 17.68
CA LEU A 27 -7.50 -5.29 17.39
C LEU A 27 -7.34 -5.68 15.91
N LEU A 28 -7.40 -4.68 15.03
CA LEU A 28 -7.34 -4.86 13.58
C LEU A 28 -5.97 -4.55 12.99
N ASP A 29 -4.96 -4.22 13.81
CA ASP A 29 -3.67 -3.74 13.32
C ASP A 29 -3.03 -4.73 12.35
N SER A 30 -3.04 -6.02 12.69
CA SER A 30 -2.49 -7.08 11.82
C SER A 30 -3.16 -7.12 10.45
N ILE A 31 -4.50 -7.00 10.40
CA ILE A 31 -5.25 -7.05 9.15
C ILE A 31 -5.04 -5.76 8.34
N ILE A 32 -4.97 -4.61 9.01
CA ILE A 32 -4.68 -3.32 8.37
C ILE A 32 -3.28 -3.33 7.75
N ILE A 33 -2.30 -3.91 8.45
CA ILE A 33 -0.95 -4.11 7.92
C ILE A 33 -1.00 -4.94 6.64
N ASP A 34 -1.74 -6.06 6.64
CA ASP A 34 -1.88 -6.91 5.45
C ASP A 34 -2.45 -6.11 4.26
N TYR A 35 -3.49 -5.27 4.49
CA TYR A 35 -4.03 -4.39 3.44
C TYR A 35 -3.00 -3.38 2.92
N ILE A 36 -2.19 -2.79 3.80
CA ILE A 36 -1.14 -1.84 3.42
C ILE A 36 -0.06 -2.53 2.60
N GLU A 37 0.38 -3.73 2.99
CA GLU A 37 1.40 -4.48 2.28
C GLU A 37 0.92 -4.94 0.90
N ILE A 38 -0.30 -5.48 0.80
CA ILE A 38 -0.92 -5.86 -0.47
C ILE A 38 -1.04 -4.64 -1.39
N ALA A 39 -1.53 -3.51 -0.86
CA ALA A 39 -1.63 -2.26 -1.62
C ALA A 39 -0.26 -1.77 -2.10
N ARG A 40 0.79 -1.87 -1.26
CA ARG A 40 2.16 -1.46 -1.62
C ARG A 40 2.69 -2.31 -2.78
N VAL A 41 2.48 -3.63 -2.73
CA VAL A 41 2.86 -4.56 -3.81
C VAL A 41 2.10 -4.24 -5.10
N ASN A 42 0.81 -3.92 -5.02
CA ASN A 42 0.02 -3.57 -6.20
C ASN A 42 0.45 -2.23 -6.81
N VAL A 43 0.72 -1.20 -6.00
CA VAL A 43 1.33 0.06 -6.48
C VAL A 43 2.64 -0.23 -7.21
N TRP A 44 3.50 -1.07 -6.64
CA TRP A 44 4.78 -1.43 -7.22
C TRP A 44 4.67 -2.15 -8.56
N THR A 45 3.81 -3.16 -8.62
CA THR A 45 3.77 -4.09 -9.76
C THR A 45 2.80 -3.65 -10.85
N GLN A 46 1.67 -3.05 -10.50
CA GLN A 46 0.63 -2.69 -11.47
C GLN A 46 0.79 -1.27 -11.99
N TYR A 47 1.22 -0.32 -11.15
CA TYR A 47 1.32 1.09 -11.53
C TYR A 47 2.73 1.48 -11.95
N TYR A 48 3.74 1.19 -11.11
CA TYR A 48 5.13 1.42 -11.50
C TYR A 48 5.64 0.39 -12.52
N GLN A 49 4.98 -0.76 -12.61
CA GLN A 49 5.39 -1.88 -13.47
C GLN A 49 6.84 -2.33 -13.20
N LEU A 50 7.25 -2.28 -11.92
CA LEU A 50 8.57 -2.70 -11.47
C LEU A 50 8.54 -4.16 -11.01
N PRO A 51 9.57 -4.96 -11.30
CA PRO A 51 9.65 -6.34 -10.84
C PRO A 51 9.86 -6.39 -9.32
N LEU A 52 9.36 -7.47 -8.70
CA LEU A 52 9.73 -7.84 -7.34
C LEU A 52 11.08 -8.56 -7.36
N LYS A 53 11.86 -8.40 -6.29
CA LYS A 53 13.07 -9.21 -6.05
C LYS A 53 12.68 -10.55 -5.44
N GLU A 54 13.41 -11.60 -5.79
CA GLU A 54 13.24 -12.93 -5.20
C GLU A 54 14.41 -13.23 -4.25
N LEU A 55 14.09 -13.68 -3.04
CA LEU A 55 15.07 -14.19 -2.07
C LEU A 55 14.46 -15.38 -1.35
N SER A 56 15.11 -16.54 -1.48
CA SER A 56 14.67 -17.78 -0.82
C SER A 56 13.20 -18.15 -1.09
N GLY A 57 12.75 -17.98 -2.34
CA GLY A 57 11.38 -18.29 -2.75
C GLY A 57 10.31 -17.30 -2.27
N ARG A 58 10.70 -16.13 -1.74
CA ARG A 58 9.79 -15.04 -1.38
C ARG A 58 10.05 -13.83 -2.27
N TYR A 59 8.97 -13.18 -2.69
CA TYR A 59 9.02 -11.96 -3.49
C TYR A 59 8.87 -10.72 -2.60
N PHE A 60 9.73 -9.72 -2.80
CA PHE A 60 9.74 -8.48 -2.02
C PHE A 60 10.05 -7.27 -2.89
N ILE A 61 9.64 -6.10 -2.42
CA ILE A 61 9.97 -4.81 -3.03
C ILE A 61 11.42 -4.47 -2.69
N ASP A 62 12.15 -3.90 -3.65
CA ASP A 62 13.50 -3.40 -3.37
C ASP A 62 13.45 -2.17 -2.46
N ASP A 63 13.68 -2.37 -1.17
CA ASP A 63 13.63 -1.28 -0.19
C ASP A 63 14.72 -0.20 -0.41
N ASN A 64 15.74 -0.48 -1.23
CA ASN A 64 16.76 0.51 -1.61
C ASN A 64 16.36 1.39 -2.80
N HIS A 65 15.25 1.09 -3.48
CA HIS A 65 14.79 1.91 -4.58
C HIS A 65 14.25 3.25 -4.05
N GLU A 66 14.55 4.36 -4.73
CA GLU A 66 14.18 5.70 -4.28
C GLU A 66 12.67 5.90 -4.06
N TRP A 67 11.83 5.14 -4.76
CA TRP A 67 10.37 5.19 -4.63
C TRP A 67 9.81 4.22 -3.58
N ALA A 68 10.59 3.30 -3.01
CA ALA A 68 10.06 2.19 -2.21
C ALA A 68 9.33 2.65 -0.93
N TRP A 69 9.72 3.81 -0.38
CA TRP A 69 9.25 4.35 0.89
C TRP A 69 8.90 5.84 0.86
N ASP A 70 8.86 6.43 -0.33
CA ASP A 70 8.66 7.87 -0.46
C ASP A 70 7.20 8.30 -0.23
N LEU A 71 6.98 9.62 -0.18
CA LEU A 71 5.68 10.17 0.15
C LEU A 71 4.60 9.83 -0.90
N LYS A 72 4.93 9.86 -2.20
CA LYS A 72 3.96 9.52 -3.26
C LYS A 72 3.53 8.05 -3.17
N THR A 73 4.49 7.13 -3.02
CA THR A 73 4.20 5.69 -2.82
C THR A 73 3.36 5.47 -1.57
N LYS A 74 3.68 6.14 -0.46
CA LYS A 74 2.88 6.10 0.77
C LYS A 74 1.44 6.54 0.51
N MET A 75 1.23 7.69 -0.13
CA MET A 75 -0.11 8.23 -0.37
C MET A 75 -0.95 7.29 -1.25
N ALA A 76 -0.37 6.80 -2.34
CA ALA A 76 -1.03 5.84 -3.22
C ALA A 76 -1.35 4.53 -2.49
N THR A 77 -0.39 3.99 -1.74
CA THR A 77 -0.57 2.78 -0.95
C THR A 77 -1.70 2.93 0.05
N LEU A 78 -1.71 4.00 0.84
CA LEU A 78 -2.74 4.22 1.86
C LEU A 78 -4.13 4.42 1.25
N HIS A 79 -4.22 5.09 0.09
CA HIS A 79 -5.49 5.24 -0.64
C HIS A 79 -6.02 3.89 -1.12
N LEU A 80 -5.16 3.07 -1.73
CA LEU A 80 -5.53 1.75 -2.25
C LEU A 80 -5.87 0.79 -1.10
N ALA A 81 -5.10 0.80 -0.02
CA ALA A 81 -5.39 0.02 1.19
C ALA A 81 -6.74 0.39 1.80
N ALA A 82 -7.11 1.69 1.81
CA ALA A 82 -8.40 2.14 2.33
C ALA A 82 -9.54 1.63 1.45
N THR A 83 -9.31 1.56 0.14
CA THR A 83 -10.26 0.97 -0.80
C THR A 83 -10.47 -0.51 -0.53
N TYR A 84 -9.41 -1.27 -0.31
CA TYR A 84 -9.49 -2.71 0.05
C TYR A 84 -10.16 -2.92 1.41
N HIS A 85 -9.85 -2.09 2.39
CA HIS A 85 -10.46 -2.16 3.72
C HIS A 85 -11.96 -1.89 3.67
N ASN A 86 -12.39 -0.87 2.92
CA ASN A 86 -13.80 -0.50 2.80
C ASN A 86 -14.60 -1.44 1.89
N ASN A 87 -13.94 -2.09 0.93
CA ASN A 87 -14.57 -2.99 -0.03
C ASN A 87 -13.79 -4.31 -0.16
N PRO A 88 -13.78 -5.16 0.88
CA PRO A 88 -12.98 -6.40 0.89
C PRO A 88 -13.44 -7.43 -0.17
N ASP A 89 -14.66 -7.27 -0.70
CA ASP A 89 -15.31 -8.21 -1.62
C ASP A 89 -15.60 -7.58 -3.00
N SER A 90 -15.03 -6.41 -3.32
CA SER A 90 -15.33 -5.73 -4.59
C SER A 90 -14.66 -6.43 -5.77
N MET A 91 -15.41 -7.34 -6.39
CA MET A 91 -15.43 -7.49 -7.85
C MET A 91 -16.08 -6.28 -8.56
N ASN A 92 -16.54 -5.27 -7.80
CA ASN A 92 -17.18 -4.06 -8.32
C ASN A 92 -16.16 -3.14 -8.98
N LYS A 93 -16.25 -3.05 -10.31
CA LYS A 93 -15.37 -2.25 -11.19
C LYS A 93 -15.69 -0.75 -11.20
N ASP A 94 -16.73 -0.31 -10.49
CA ASP A 94 -17.36 0.99 -10.75
C ASP A 94 -16.79 2.18 -9.98
N ALA A 95 -16.04 1.94 -8.89
CA ALA A 95 -15.24 2.97 -8.24
C ALA A 95 -13.78 2.75 -8.65
N ASP A 96 -13.39 3.24 -9.82
CA ASP A 96 -12.07 3.00 -10.39
C ASP A 96 -10.97 3.61 -9.49
N PRO A 97 -10.30 2.81 -8.62
CA PRO A 97 -9.27 3.32 -7.74
C PRO A 97 -8.08 3.82 -8.56
N ASN A 98 -7.99 3.38 -9.82
CA ASN A 98 -6.85 3.64 -10.69
C ASN A 98 -6.71 5.14 -10.97
N LYS A 99 -7.79 5.90 -11.15
CA LYS A 99 -7.67 7.34 -11.47
C LYS A 99 -6.97 8.13 -10.36
N MET A 100 -7.42 7.97 -9.11
CA MET A 100 -6.83 8.69 -7.98
C MET A 100 -5.39 8.24 -7.75
N ILE A 101 -5.09 6.95 -7.90
CA ILE A 101 -3.71 6.46 -7.80
C ILE A 101 -2.84 7.04 -8.91
N ILE A 102 -3.33 7.10 -10.15
CA ILE A 102 -2.62 7.72 -11.28
C ILE A 102 -2.35 9.21 -10.98
N ASP A 103 -3.32 9.94 -10.45
CA ASP A 103 -3.15 11.36 -10.10
C ASP A 103 -2.09 11.55 -8.99
N ILE A 104 -2.05 10.66 -7.99
CA ILE A 104 -1.04 10.69 -6.91
C ILE A 104 0.36 10.38 -7.45
N LEU A 105 0.47 9.34 -8.28
CA LEU A 105 1.75 8.83 -8.77
C LEU A 105 2.32 9.70 -9.90
N GLY A 106 1.44 10.30 -10.70
CA GLY A 106 1.77 11.21 -11.80
C GLY A 106 2.68 10.56 -12.83
N ASP A 107 3.85 11.14 -13.01
CA ASP A 107 4.88 10.77 -13.98
C ASP A 107 5.47 9.36 -13.81
N ARG A 108 5.23 8.71 -12.67
CA ARG A 108 5.73 7.37 -12.37
C ARG A 108 4.86 6.24 -12.95
N VAL A 109 3.67 6.57 -13.45
CA VAL A 109 2.81 5.60 -14.11
C VAL A 109 3.15 5.61 -15.60
N LYS A 110 3.50 4.44 -16.14
CA LYS A 110 3.59 4.28 -17.59
C LYS A 110 2.17 4.19 -18.15
N PHE A 111 1.72 5.26 -18.80
CA PHE A 111 0.50 5.20 -19.62
C PHE A 111 0.72 4.16 -20.72
N ILE A 112 -0.18 3.16 -20.77
CA ILE A 112 -0.29 2.20 -21.87
C ILE A 112 -1.22 2.82 -22.92
#